data_AF-A0A6N6WRM0-F1
#
_entry.id   AF-A0A6N6WRM0-F1
#
_cell.length_a   1.000
_cell.length_b   1.000
_cell.length_c   1.000
_cell.angle_alpha   90.00
_cell.angle_beta   90.00
_cell.angle_gamma   90.00
#
_symmetry.space_group_name_H-M   'P 1'
#
loop_
_entity.id
_entity.type
_entity.pdbx_description
1 polymer ?
#
loop_
_entity_poly.entity_id
_entity_poly.type
_entity_poly.pdbx_seq_one_letter_code
_entity_poly.pdbx_strand_id
1 'polypeptide(L)'
;PGMPPHGWRTQFWVVDQNNKVLVGPRAPIPPDGTRRPILVNGAEVGAVIASPVERLTRNTDINFDKQQRQTSWLIVALATLLAALATFLLARGLLAPVKRLVDGTHKLAAGDFTTRVTPTSEDELGKLAQDFNQLASTLEKNQQMRRDFMADISHELRTPLAVLRGELEAIQDGVRKFTPETVASLQAEVGTLTKLVDDLHQLSMSDEGALAYQKAPVDLIPLLEV
;
A
#
# COMPACT_ATOMS: atom_id res chain seq x y z
N PRO A 1 -52.56 -4.28 18.95
CA PRO A 1 -53.18 -2.99 18.57
C PRO A 1 -54.16 -2.53 19.67
N GLY A 2 -53.63 -1.85 20.69
CA GLY A 2 -54.46 -1.21 21.72
C GLY A 2 -54.99 0.13 21.23
N MET A 3 -56.27 0.41 21.49
CA MET A 3 -56.85 1.72 21.18
C MET A 3 -56.07 2.83 21.92
N PRO A 4 -55.81 3.98 21.28
CA PRO A 4 -55.17 5.09 21.96
C PRO A 4 -56.06 5.64 23.09
N PRO A 5 -55.47 6.12 24.20
CA PRO A 5 -56.21 6.62 25.36
C PRO A 5 -57.08 7.83 24.98
N HIS A 6 -58.29 7.87 25.51
CA HIS A 6 -59.30 8.90 25.29
C HIS A 6 -58.72 10.31 25.47
N GLY A 7 -58.51 11.05 24.37
CA GLY A 7 -57.98 12.42 24.47
C GLY A 7 -58.03 13.32 23.25
N TRP A 8 -58.36 12.83 22.05
CA TRP A 8 -58.34 13.65 20.82
C TRP A 8 -59.66 13.62 20.07
N ARG A 9 -60.74 14.08 20.70
CA ARG A 9 -61.95 14.43 19.95
C ARG A 9 -61.89 15.93 19.71
N THR A 10 -61.87 16.35 18.45
CA THR A 10 -62.07 17.74 18.07
C THR A 10 -63.30 18.25 18.81
N GLN A 11 -63.08 19.18 19.72
CA GLN A 11 -64.17 19.78 20.47
C GLN A 11 -64.84 20.79 19.56
N PHE A 12 -66.17 20.76 19.54
CA PHE A 12 -66.96 21.70 18.77
C PHE A 12 -67.97 22.41 19.67
N TRP A 13 -68.19 23.67 19.35
CA TRP A 13 -69.21 24.53 19.94
C TRP A 13 -70.17 24.93 18.83
N VAL A 14 -71.46 24.83 19.09
CA VAL A 14 -72.51 25.44 18.29
C VAL A 14 -72.98 26.66 19.05
N VAL A 15 -72.89 27.83 18.41
CA VAL A 15 -73.29 29.11 18.99
C VAL A 15 -74.43 29.73 18.20
N ASP A 16 -75.26 30.53 18.87
CA ASP A 16 -76.27 31.37 18.22
C ASP A 16 -75.68 32.64 17.60
N GLN A 17 -76.53 33.51 17.04
CA GLN A 17 -76.15 34.80 16.45
C GLN A 17 -75.47 35.76 17.44
N ASN A 18 -75.70 35.59 18.75
CA ASN A 18 -75.13 36.41 19.82
C ASN A 18 -73.88 35.75 20.44
N ASN A 19 -73.31 34.73 19.79
CA ASN A 19 -72.19 33.92 20.28
C ASN A 19 -72.47 33.19 21.60
N LYS A 20 -73.73 32.96 21.97
CA LYS A 20 -74.08 32.15 23.13
C LYS A 20 -73.96 30.67 22.75
N VAL A 21 -73.23 29.90 23.56
CA VAL A 21 -73.06 28.45 23.35
C VAL A 21 -74.41 27.75 23.54
N LEU A 22 -74.89 27.10 22.48
CA LEU A 22 -76.07 26.26 22.47
C LEU A 22 -75.71 24.79 22.76
N VAL A 23 -74.64 24.29 22.12
CA VAL A 23 -74.19 22.90 22.25
C VAL A 23 -72.66 22.86 22.26
N GLY A 24 -72.05 22.13 23.18
CA GLY A 24 -70.59 21.97 23.23
C GLY A 24 -70.06 21.84 24.66
N PRO A 25 -68.74 21.71 24.83
CA PRO A 25 -68.10 21.71 26.15
C PRO A 25 -68.39 23.01 26.93
N ARG A 26 -68.41 22.92 28.26
CA ARG A 26 -68.52 24.10 29.16
C ARG A 26 -67.26 24.97 29.18
N ALA A 27 -66.20 24.57 28.46
CA ALA A 27 -64.99 25.35 28.32
C ALA A 27 -65.25 26.57 27.40
N PRO A 28 -64.55 27.69 27.61
CA PRO A 28 -64.65 28.86 26.75
C PRO A 28 -64.25 28.52 25.31
N ILE A 29 -64.91 29.16 24.35
CA ILE A 29 -64.65 29.00 22.93
C ILE A 29 -63.21 29.46 22.63
N PRO A 30 -62.36 28.63 21.99
CA PRO A 30 -61.02 29.05 21.60
C PRO A 30 -61.06 30.23 20.63
N PRO A 31 -60.29 31.31 20.87
CA PRO A 31 -60.28 32.49 20.00
C PRO A 31 -59.73 32.20 18.60
N ASP A 32 -58.96 31.13 18.45
CA ASP A 32 -58.35 30.64 17.21
C ASP A 32 -59.08 29.41 16.63
N GLY A 33 -60.30 29.12 17.11
CA GLY A 33 -61.13 28.05 16.58
C GLY A 33 -61.66 28.35 15.18
N THR A 34 -61.75 27.32 14.33
CA THR A 34 -62.31 27.46 12.99
C THR A 34 -63.83 27.62 13.07
N ARG A 35 -64.35 28.78 12.70
CA ARG A 35 -65.80 29.10 12.68
C ARG A 35 -66.41 28.82 11.30
N ARG A 36 -67.50 28.06 11.26
CA ARG A 36 -68.32 27.81 10.06
C ARG A 36 -69.76 28.26 10.33
N PRO A 37 -70.31 29.24 9.58
CA PRO A 37 -71.67 29.72 9.78
C PRO A 37 -72.68 28.63 9.43
N ILE A 38 -73.78 28.59 10.18
CA ILE A 38 -74.97 27.77 9.91
C ILE A 38 -76.00 28.69 9.26
N LEU A 39 -76.33 28.43 8.00
CA LEU A 39 -77.25 29.23 7.20
C LEU A 39 -78.60 28.50 7.08
N VAL A 40 -79.70 29.22 7.32
CA VAL A 40 -81.07 28.75 7.05
C VAL A 40 -81.74 29.78 6.17
N ASN A 41 -82.23 29.37 4.99
CA ASN A 41 -82.79 30.27 3.97
C ASN A 41 -81.87 31.46 3.59
N GLY A 42 -80.55 31.25 3.62
CA GLY A 42 -79.55 32.28 3.31
C GLY A 42 -79.23 33.25 4.46
N ALA A 43 -79.92 33.15 5.60
CA ALA A 43 -79.61 33.93 6.80
C ALA A 43 -78.76 33.11 7.79
N GLU A 44 -77.74 33.73 8.37
CA GLU A 44 -76.93 33.10 9.43
C GLU A 44 -77.73 33.02 10.73
N VAL A 45 -77.97 31.81 11.22
CA VAL A 45 -78.69 31.56 12.49
C VAL A 45 -77.75 31.20 13.64
N GLY A 46 -76.48 30.97 13.33
CA GLY A 46 -75.45 30.59 14.30
C GLY A 46 -74.19 30.10 13.61
N ALA A 47 -73.27 29.51 14.36
CA ALA A 47 -72.05 28.92 13.80
C ALA A 47 -71.57 27.70 14.57
N VAL A 48 -70.86 26.81 13.88
CA VAL A 48 -70.06 25.74 14.48
C VAL A 48 -68.61 26.21 14.58
N ILE A 49 -68.02 26.12 15.77
CA ILE A 49 -66.63 26.47 16.06
C ILE A 49 -65.92 25.20 16.48
N ALA A 50 -64.84 24.83 15.80
CA ALA A 50 -64.02 23.67 16.15
C ALA A 50 -62.69 24.10 16.78
N SER A 51 -62.25 23.40 17.83
CA SER A 51 -60.94 23.62 18.44
C SER A 51 -59.81 23.40 17.42
N PRO A 52 -58.79 24.27 17.35
CA PRO A 52 -57.66 24.08 16.45
C PRO A 52 -56.88 22.82 16.82
N VAL A 53 -56.53 22.00 15.83
CA VAL A 53 -55.91 20.68 16.02
C VAL A 53 -54.38 20.78 16.24
N GLU A 54 -53.78 21.95 16.02
CA GLU A 54 -52.32 22.05 15.76
C GLU A 54 -51.40 22.56 16.88
N ARG A 55 -51.85 22.92 18.09
CA ARG A 55 -50.92 23.56 19.07
C ARG A 55 -50.00 22.59 19.83
N LEU A 56 -50.39 21.33 20.02
CA LEU A 56 -49.54 20.35 20.70
C LEU A 56 -48.48 19.74 19.77
N THR A 57 -48.80 19.53 18.50
CA THR A 57 -47.85 19.02 17.50
C THR A 57 -46.72 20.02 17.24
N ARG A 58 -47.03 21.30 17.03
CA ARG A 58 -46.02 22.31 16.63
C ARG A 58 -44.92 22.55 17.69
N ASN A 59 -45.22 22.43 18.99
CA ASN A 59 -44.25 22.67 20.06
C ASN A 59 -43.41 21.42 20.40
N THR A 60 -43.99 20.23 20.26
CA THR A 60 -43.21 18.98 20.32
C THR A 60 -42.29 18.88 19.12
N ASP A 61 -42.77 19.20 17.91
CA ASP A 61 -42.03 19.02 16.66
C ASP A 61 -40.79 19.92 16.56
N ILE A 62 -40.84 21.16 17.07
CA ILE A 62 -39.68 22.09 17.02
C ILE A 62 -38.56 21.68 17.99
N ASN A 63 -38.91 21.14 19.16
CA ASN A 63 -37.91 20.64 20.11
C ASN A 63 -37.33 19.28 19.64
N PHE A 64 -38.16 18.44 19.02
CA PHE A 64 -37.71 17.19 18.39
C PHE A 64 -36.75 17.44 17.21
N ASP A 65 -37.04 18.41 16.33
CA ASP A 65 -36.16 18.75 15.20
C ASP A 65 -34.79 19.27 15.66
N LYS A 66 -34.78 20.14 16.68
CA LYS A 66 -33.52 20.67 17.26
C LYS A 66 -32.68 19.59 17.94
N GLN A 67 -33.31 18.72 18.73
CA GLN A 67 -32.62 17.65 19.43
C GLN A 67 -32.11 16.55 18.46
N GLN A 68 -32.89 16.24 17.43
CA GLN A 68 -32.47 15.33 16.35
C GLN A 68 -31.28 15.88 15.59
N ARG A 69 -31.30 17.17 15.21
CA ARG A 69 -30.20 17.80 14.48
C ARG A 69 -28.89 17.84 15.28
N GLN A 70 -28.95 18.13 16.57
CA GLN A 70 -27.77 18.08 17.45
C GLN A 70 -27.19 16.66 17.56
N THR A 71 -28.06 15.66 17.72
CA THR A 71 -27.65 14.25 17.81
C THR A 71 -27.04 13.78 16.48
N SER A 72 -27.63 14.15 15.34
CA SER A 72 -27.09 13.85 14.01
C SER A 72 -25.70 14.48 13.80
N TRP A 73 -25.49 15.74 14.21
CA TRP A 73 -24.17 16.38 14.14
C TRP A 73 -23.13 15.68 15.01
N LEU A 74 -23.50 15.22 16.21
CA LEU A 74 -22.62 14.44 17.07
C LEU A 74 -22.23 13.11 16.41
N ILE A 75 -23.19 12.40 15.81
CA ILE A 75 -22.93 11.14 15.08
C ILE A 75 -21.99 11.39 13.90
N VAL A 76 -22.21 12.44 13.10
CA VAL A 76 -21.35 12.79 11.96
C VAL A 76 -19.94 13.14 12.43
N ALA A 77 -19.82 13.95 13.48
CA ALA A 77 -18.54 14.33 14.05
C ALA A 77 -17.77 13.09 14.56
N LEU A 78 -18.44 12.22 15.31
CA LEU A 78 -17.84 10.99 15.82
C LEU A 78 -17.46 10.02 14.71
N ALA A 79 -18.33 9.83 13.71
CA ALA A 79 -18.03 8.98 12.55
C ALA A 79 -16.85 9.51 11.74
N THR A 80 -16.79 10.82 11.53
CA THR A 80 -15.67 11.47 10.83
C THR A 80 -14.37 11.32 11.62
N LEU A 81 -14.42 11.50 12.94
CA LEU A 81 -13.27 11.32 13.83
C LEU A 81 -12.74 9.88 13.77
N LEU A 82 -13.64 8.89 13.87
CA LEU A 82 -13.28 7.48 13.79
C LEU A 82 -12.71 7.10 12.43
N ALA A 83 -13.31 7.61 11.34
CA ALA A 83 -12.80 7.40 9.99
C ALA A 83 -11.39 8.00 9.83
N ALA A 84 -11.19 9.25 10.26
CA ALA A 84 -9.88 9.91 10.22
C ALA A 84 -8.83 9.15 11.03
N LEU A 85 -9.19 8.66 12.21
CA LEU A 85 -8.30 7.86 13.06
C LEU A 85 -7.94 6.52 12.38
N ALA A 86 -8.92 5.81 11.83
CA ALA A 86 -8.68 4.55 11.11
C ALA A 86 -7.80 4.77 9.87
N THR A 87 -8.07 5.79 9.06
CA THR A 87 -7.25 6.17 7.91
C THR A 87 -5.82 6.49 8.33
N PHE A 88 -5.64 7.24 9.42
CA PHE A 88 -4.31 7.58 9.92
C PHE A 88 -3.51 6.35 10.37
N LEU A 89 -4.16 5.42 11.09
CA LEU A 89 -3.55 4.17 11.52
C LEU A 89 -3.17 3.28 10.33
N LEU A 90 -4.06 3.13 9.34
CA LEU A 90 -3.78 2.35 8.12
C LEU A 90 -2.66 2.98 7.28
N ALA A 91 -2.67 4.30 7.12
CA ALA A 91 -1.64 5.01 6.36
C ALA A 91 -0.25 4.84 7.00
N ARG A 92 -0.16 4.89 8.33
CA ARG A 92 1.11 4.70 9.05
C ARG A 92 1.52 3.24 9.19
N GLY A 93 0.57 2.34 9.43
CA GLY A 93 0.82 0.93 9.70
C GLY A 93 1.08 0.09 8.45
N LEU A 94 0.42 0.42 7.32
CA LEU A 94 0.49 -0.40 6.10
C LEU A 94 1.06 0.38 4.91
N LEU A 95 0.47 1.54 4.59
CA LEU A 95 0.79 2.24 3.34
C LEU A 95 2.22 2.80 3.33
N ALA A 96 2.69 3.35 4.46
CA ALA A 96 4.03 3.88 4.57
C ALA A 96 5.13 2.80 4.45
N PRO A 97 5.08 1.65 5.16
CA PRO A 97 6.03 0.55 4.95
C PRO A 97 6.04 0.02 3.52
N VAL A 98 4.87 -0.19 2.92
CA VAL A 98 4.76 -0.68 1.53
C VAL A 98 5.40 0.28 0.55
N LYS A 99 5.16 1.59 0.69
CA LYS A 99 5.79 2.60 -0.16
C LYS A 99 7.32 2.57 -0.05
N ARG A 100 7.87 2.41 1.15
CA ARG A 100 9.33 2.28 1.34
C ARG A 100 9.91 1.06 0.63
N LEU A 101 9.20 -0.07 0.65
CA LEU A 101 9.61 -1.28 -0.08
C LEU A 101 9.58 -1.08 -1.59
N VAL A 102 8.54 -0.41 -2.12
CA VAL A 102 8.45 -0.07 -3.55
C VAL A 102 9.60 0.86 -3.96
N ASP A 103 9.82 1.95 -3.21
CA ASP A 103 10.91 2.88 -3.48
C ASP A 103 12.28 2.18 -3.38
N GLY A 104 12.46 1.31 -2.38
CA GLY A 104 13.67 0.50 -2.22
C GLY A 104 13.90 -0.46 -3.37
N THR A 105 12.84 -1.10 -3.86
CA THR A 105 12.88 -2.01 -5.02
C THR A 105 13.26 -1.28 -6.30
N HIS A 106 12.74 -0.06 -6.51
CA HIS A 106 13.16 0.77 -7.65
C HIS A 106 14.64 1.12 -7.61
N LYS A 107 15.17 1.48 -6.42
CA LYS A 107 16.62 1.73 -6.26
C LYS A 107 17.45 0.48 -6.50
N LEU A 108 17.01 -0.66 -5.97
CA LEU A 108 17.66 -1.95 -6.15
C LEU A 108 17.70 -2.34 -7.64
N ALA A 109 16.59 -2.16 -8.36
CA ALA A 109 16.49 -2.38 -9.80
C ALA A 109 17.36 -1.41 -10.62
N ALA A 110 17.59 -0.19 -10.12
CA ALA A 110 18.50 0.77 -10.71
C ALA A 110 19.99 0.46 -10.43
N GLY A 111 20.29 -0.61 -9.69
CA GLY A 111 21.65 -1.05 -9.39
C GLY A 111 22.23 -0.55 -8.06
N ASP A 112 21.45 0.17 -7.25
CA ASP A 112 21.86 0.54 -5.89
C ASP A 112 21.59 -0.60 -4.91
N PHE A 113 22.56 -1.51 -4.80
CA PHE A 113 22.51 -2.64 -3.88
C PHE A 113 22.84 -2.27 -2.42
N THR A 114 23.20 -1.01 -2.14
CA THR A 114 23.47 -0.53 -0.77
C THR A 114 22.19 -0.11 -0.05
N THR A 115 21.10 0.11 -0.80
CA THR A 115 19.79 0.48 -0.25
C THR A 115 19.30 -0.57 0.75
N ARG A 116 18.74 -0.09 1.88
CA ARG A 116 18.12 -0.91 2.92
C ARG A 116 16.78 -0.30 3.34
N VAL A 117 15.85 -1.15 3.76
CA VAL A 117 14.55 -0.76 4.30
C VAL A 117 14.49 -1.12 5.78
N THR A 118 14.17 -0.17 6.64
CA THR A 118 14.03 -0.41 8.09
C THR A 118 12.77 -1.22 8.37
N PRO A 119 12.86 -2.40 9.02
CA PRO A 119 11.69 -3.14 9.49
C PRO A 119 11.00 -2.33 10.59
N THR A 120 9.72 -2.00 10.42
CA THR A 120 8.95 -1.22 11.41
C THR A 120 7.88 -2.04 12.13
N SER A 121 7.77 -3.33 11.81
CA SER A 121 6.78 -4.26 12.38
C SER A 121 7.42 -5.64 12.51
N GLU A 122 6.82 -6.51 13.33
CA GLU A 122 7.18 -7.92 13.48
C GLU A 122 6.24 -8.84 12.67
N ASP A 123 5.33 -8.25 11.89
CA ASP A 123 4.41 -8.94 10.99
C ASP A 123 5.06 -9.35 9.66
N GLU A 124 4.23 -9.79 8.71
CA GLU A 124 4.64 -10.18 7.36
C GLU A 124 5.32 -9.05 6.59
N LEU A 125 4.96 -7.77 6.82
CA LEU A 125 5.64 -6.63 6.20
C LEU A 125 7.02 -6.42 6.81
N GLY A 126 7.15 -6.63 8.12
CA GLY A 126 8.42 -6.68 8.83
C GLY A 126 9.37 -7.74 8.25
N LYS A 127 8.86 -8.96 8.09
CA LYS A 127 9.59 -10.07 7.48
C LYS A 127 9.97 -9.78 6.03
N LEU A 128 9.05 -9.23 5.23
CA LEU A 128 9.33 -8.83 3.84
C LEU A 128 10.43 -7.76 3.75
N ALA A 129 10.51 -6.82 4.70
CA ALA A 129 11.61 -5.87 4.78
C ALA A 129 12.95 -6.54 5.10
N GLN A 130 12.96 -7.57 5.94
CA GLN A 130 14.16 -8.37 6.20
C GLN A 130 14.60 -9.16 4.97
N ASP A 131 13.66 -9.82 4.29
CA ASP A 131 13.92 -10.57 3.05
C ASP A 131 14.46 -9.65 1.94
N PHE A 132 13.89 -8.44 1.81
CA PHE A 132 14.41 -7.40 0.91
C PHE A 132 15.87 -7.04 1.23
N ASN A 133 16.20 -6.81 2.51
CA ASN A 133 17.57 -6.47 2.90
C ASN A 133 18.54 -7.63 2.67
N GLN A 134 18.10 -8.87 2.86
CA GLN A 134 18.90 -10.06 2.57
C GLN A 134 19.17 -10.22 1.06
N LEU A 135 18.15 -9.97 0.23
CA LEU A 135 18.30 -9.92 -1.22
C LEU A 135 19.31 -8.84 -1.63
N ALA A 136 19.16 -7.62 -1.10
CA ALA A 136 20.07 -6.51 -1.38
C ALA A 136 21.53 -6.83 -1.00
N SER A 137 21.74 -7.43 0.18
CA SER A 137 23.06 -7.89 0.65
C SER A 137 23.66 -8.97 -0.26
N THR A 138 22.85 -9.93 -0.71
CA THR A 138 23.30 -10.98 -1.64
C THR A 138 23.72 -10.37 -2.99
N LEU A 139 22.92 -9.45 -3.54
CA LEU A 139 23.25 -8.77 -4.79
C LEU A 139 24.51 -7.91 -4.67
N GLU A 140 24.66 -7.18 -3.57
CA GLU A 140 25.86 -6.39 -3.28
C GLU A 140 27.12 -7.25 -3.24
N LYS A 141 27.06 -8.39 -2.54
CA LYS A 141 28.17 -9.36 -2.47
C LYS A 141 28.49 -9.95 -3.84
N ASN A 142 27.48 -10.37 -4.61
CA ASN A 142 27.69 -10.89 -5.97
C ASN A 142 28.36 -9.85 -6.87
N GLN A 143 27.92 -8.60 -6.77
CA GLN A 143 28.53 -7.51 -7.54
C GLN A 143 29.98 -7.24 -7.10
N GLN A 144 30.27 -7.33 -5.80
CA GLN A 144 31.64 -7.20 -5.30
C GLN A 144 32.53 -8.36 -5.80
N MET A 145 32.09 -9.61 -5.65
CA MET A 145 32.81 -10.78 -6.14
C MET A 145 33.10 -10.69 -7.64
N ARG A 146 32.11 -10.27 -8.44
CA ARG A 146 32.30 -10.04 -9.87
C ARG A 146 33.34 -8.97 -10.17
N ARG A 147 33.38 -7.86 -9.41
CA ARG A 147 34.40 -6.81 -9.58
C ARG A 147 35.80 -7.31 -9.24
N ASP A 148 35.93 -8.00 -8.11
CA ASP A 148 37.20 -8.55 -7.65
C ASP A 148 37.72 -9.58 -8.63
N PHE A 149 36.85 -10.49 -9.10
CA PHE A 149 37.18 -11.47 -10.12
C PHE A 149 37.69 -10.84 -11.43
N MET A 150 37.03 -9.78 -11.92
CA MET A 150 37.49 -9.06 -13.12
C MET A 150 38.86 -8.38 -12.90
N ALA A 151 39.11 -7.87 -11.69
CA ALA A 151 40.40 -7.27 -11.34
C ALA A 151 41.50 -8.34 -11.31
N ASP A 152 41.23 -9.49 -10.70
CA ASP A 152 42.16 -10.61 -10.63
C ASP A 152 42.52 -11.14 -12.01
N ILE A 153 41.54 -11.38 -12.89
CA ILE A 153 41.80 -11.76 -14.29
C ILE A 153 42.69 -10.74 -14.99
N SER A 154 42.39 -9.44 -14.81
CA SER A 154 43.16 -8.38 -15.45
C SER A 154 44.61 -8.36 -14.96
N HIS A 155 44.85 -8.66 -13.69
CA HIS A 155 46.19 -8.77 -13.13
C HIS A 155 46.95 -9.99 -13.66
N GLU A 156 46.31 -11.16 -13.65
CA GLU A 156 46.91 -12.42 -14.12
C GLU A 156 47.23 -12.39 -15.62
N LEU A 157 46.44 -11.68 -16.44
CA LEU A 157 46.73 -11.49 -17.88
C LEU A 157 47.84 -10.45 -18.13
N ARG A 158 47.99 -9.45 -17.26
CA ARG A 158 48.93 -8.34 -17.50
C ARG A 158 50.38 -8.77 -17.39
N THR A 159 50.70 -9.61 -16.42
CA THR A 159 52.06 -10.12 -16.17
C THR A 159 52.63 -10.87 -17.37
N PRO A 160 52.00 -11.96 -17.88
CA PRO A 160 52.50 -12.70 -19.04
C PRO A 160 52.58 -11.84 -20.30
N LEU A 161 51.59 -10.94 -20.50
CA LEU A 161 51.60 -10.01 -21.63
C LEU A 161 52.76 -9.00 -21.55
N ALA A 162 53.09 -8.50 -20.35
CA ALA A 162 54.22 -7.59 -20.15
C ALA A 162 55.56 -8.28 -20.41
N VAL A 163 55.71 -9.55 -19.99
CA VAL A 163 56.89 -10.37 -20.29
C VAL A 163 57.02 -10.57 -21.80
N LEU A 164 55.95 -11.00 -22.46
CA LEU A 164 55.94 -11.22 -23.91
C LEU A 164 56.29 -9.95 -24.68
N ARG A 165 55.76 -8.79 -24.25
CA ARG A 165 56.09 -7.49 -24.84
C ARG A 165 57.57 -7.14 -24.63
N GLY A 166 58.08 -7.26 -23.41
CA GLY A 166 59.48 -6.95 -23.09
C GLY A 166 60.48 -7.83 -23.84
N GLU A 167 60.14 -9.11 -24.03
CA GLU A 167 60.94 -10.04 -24.84
C GLU A 167 60.97 -9.64 -26.32
N LEU A 168 59.82 -9.26 -26.89
CA LEU A 168 59.75 -8.77 -28.27
C LEU A 168 60.48 -7.44 -28.46
N GLU A 169 60.37 -6.50 -27.52
CA GLU A 169 61.11 -5.23 -27.51
C GLU A 169 62.62 -5.47 -27.45
N ALA A 170 63.09 -6.37 -26.57
CA ALA A 170 64.52 -6.70 -26.46
C ALA A 170 65.09 -7.34 -27.74
N ILE A 171 64.29 -8.14 -28.45
CA ILE A 171 64.67 -8.69 -29.77
C ILE A 171 64.74 -7.58 -30.82
N GLN A 172 63.76 -6.68 -30.83
CA GLN A 172 63.67 -5.57 -31.78
C GLN A 172 64.85 -4.60 -31.63
N ASP A 173 65.23 -4.29 -30.39
CA ASP A 173 66.36 -3.40 -30.07
C ASP A 173 67.73 -4.08 -30.28
N GLY A 174 67.74 -5.37 -30.65
CA GLY A 174 68.96 -6.16 -30.88
C GLY A 174 69.71 -6.54 -29.59
N VAL A 175 69.14 -6.25 -28.42
CA VAL A 175 69.70 -6.63 -27.10
C VAL A 175 69.62 -8.15 -26.91
N ARG A 176 68.53 -8.78 -27.37
CA ARG A 176 68.34 -10.23 -27.39
C ARG A 176 68.37 -10.75 -28.82
N LYS A 177 69.08 -11.85 -29.07
CA LYS A 177 69.10 -12.48 -30.40
C LYS A 177 67.85 -13.33 -30.59
N PHE A 178 67.33 -13.36 -31.81
CA PHE A 178 66.27 -14.29 -32.19
C PHE A 178 66.85 -15.70 -32.33
N THR A 179 66.79 -16.50 -31.26
CA THR A 179 67.28 -17.89 -31.23
C THR A 179 66.14 -18.86 -30.91
N PRO A 180 66.32 -20.18 -31.15
CA PRO A 180 65.32 -21.19 -30.80
C PRO A 180 64.90 -21.14 -29.33
N GLU A 181 65.81 -20.80 -28.42
CA GLU A 181 65.53 -20.66 -26.98
C GLU A 181 64.60 -19.46 -26.70
N THR A 182 64.81 -18.34 -27.39
CA THR A 182 63.93 -17.17 -27.27
C THR A 182 62.53 -17.45 -27.83
N VAL A 183 62.44 -18.17 -28.95
CA VAL A 183 61.17 -18.62 -29.51
C VAL A 183 60.44 -19.53 -28.52
N ALA A 184 61.14 -20.49 -27.92
CA ALA A 184 60.55 -21.38 -26.91
C ALA A 184 60.04 -20.60 -25.67
N SER A 185 60.77 -19.58 -25.22
CA SER A 185 60.34 -18.70 -24.11
C SER A 185 59.06 -17.93 -24.45
N LEU A 186 58.98 -17.31 -25.64
CA LEU A 186 57.77 -16.62 -26.10
C LEU A 186 56.59 -17.59 -26.24
N GLN A 187 56.85 -18.80 -26.75
CA GLN A 187 55.82 -19.82 -26.92
C GLN A 187 55.29 -20.33 -25.58
N ALA A 188 56.15 -20.45 -24.57
CA ALA A 188 55.74 -20.79 -23.21
C ALA A 188 54.77 -19.75 -22.63
N GLU A 189 55.06 -18.46 -22.83
CA GLU A 189 54.20 -17.36 -22.36
C GLU A 189 52.83 -17.34 -23.07
N VAL A 190 52.81 -17.58 -24.38
CA VAL A 190 51.55 -17.78 -25.14
C VAL A 190 50.80 -19.01 -24.62
N GLY A 191 51.50 -20.09 -24.27
CA GLY A 191 50.92 -21.29 -23.68
C GLY A 191 50.25 -21.00 -22.32
N THR A 192 50.89 -20.22 -21.46
CA THR A 192 50.33 -19.77 -20.18
C THR A 192 49.06 -18.96 -20.40
N LEU A 193 49.08 -17.98 -21.31
CA LEU A 193 47.90 -17.18 -21.65
C LEU A 193 46.74 -18.03 -22.19
N THR A 194 47.05 -19.01 -23.05
CA THR A 194 46.04 -19.92 -23.63
C THR A 194 45.38 -20.74 -22.52
N LYS A 195 46.18 -21.32 -21.63
CA LYS A 195 45.67 -22.08 -20.49
C LYS A 195 44.77 -21.22 -19.59
N LEU A 196 45.16 -19.98 -19.30
CA LEU A 196 44.37 -19.08 -18.46
C LEU A 196 43.02 -18.73 -19.10
N VAL A 197 42.99 -18.52 -20.42
CA VAL A 197 41.75 -18.29 -21.18
C VAL A 197 40.86 -19.53 -21.19
N ASP A 198 41.44 -20.73 -21.36
CA ASP A 198 40.70 -21.99 -21.31
C ASP A 198 40.09 -22.23 -19.92
N ASP A 199 40.86 -21.99 -18.85
CA ASP A 199 40.41 -22.11 -17.47
C ASP A 199 39.25 -21.12 -17.18
N LEU A 200 39.36 -19.88 -17.67
CA LEU A 200 38.29 -18.88 -17.56
C LEU A 200 37.03 -19.28 -18.34
N HIS A 201 37.20 -19.87 -19.53
CA HIS A 201 36.08 -20.36 -20.33
C HIS A 201 35.36 -21.52 -19.65
N GLN A 202 36.10 -22.47 -19.07
CA GLN A 202 35.51 -23.57 -18.29
C GLN A 202 34.74 -23.06 -17.07
N LEU A 203 35.27 -22.06 -16.36
CA LEU A 203 34.59 -21.45 -15.22
C LEU A 203 33.27 -20.76 -15.65
N SER A 204 33.29 -20.00 -16.75
CA SER A 204 32.08 -19.38 -17.30
C SER A 204 31.02 -20.40 -17.71
N MET A 205 31.43 -21.52 -18.30
CA MET A 205 30.54 -22.63 -18.66
C MET A 205 29.93 -23.31 -17.41
N SER A 206 30.68 -23.34 -16.30
CA SER A 206 30.19 -23.84 -15.01
C SER A 206 29.10 -22.94 -14.44
N ASP A 207 29.31 -21.63 -14.45
CA ASP A 207 28.37 -20.63 -13.88
C ASP A 207 27.03 -20.60 -14.63
N GLU A 208 27.03 -20.84 -15.94
CA GLU A 208 25.81 -20.94 -16.75
C GLU A 208 25.06 -22.29 -16.57
N GLY A 209 25.60 -23.21 -15.76
CA GLY A 209 25.08 -24.57 -15.63
C GLY A 209 25.22 -25.39 -16.92
N ALA A 210 26.06 -24.94 -17.85
CA ALA A 210 26.27 -25.55 -19.16
C ALA A 210 27.24 -26.76 -19.12
N LEU A 211 27.85 -27.04 -17.97
CA LEU A 211 28.58 -28.28 -17.74
C LEU A 211 27.61 -29.48 -17.71
N ALA A 212 27.50 -30.17 -18.84
CA ALA A 212 26.76 -31.42 -18.94
C ALA A 212 27.48 -32.52 -18.14
N TYR A 213 27.07 -32.77 -16.91
CA TYR A 213 27.61 -33.85 -16.10
C TYR A 213 27.10 -35.21 -16.60
N GLN A 214 28.02 -36.08 -17.01
CA GLN A 214 27.73 -37.51 -17.15
C GLN A 214 28.10 -38.23 -15.84
N LYS A 215 27.08 -38.49 -15.02
CA LYS A 215 27.23 -39.27 -13.79
C LYS A 215 27.28 -40.76 -14.16
N ALA A 216 28.36 -41.45 -13.81
CA ALA A 216 28.49 -42.89 -13.94
C ALA A 216 29.03 -43.48 -12.62
N PRO A 217 28.61 -44.70 -12.23
CA PRO A 217 29.25 -45.42 -11.14
C PRO A 217 30.71 -45.70 -11.51
N VAL A 218 31.62 -45.23 -10.67
CA VAL A 218 33.06 -45.33 -10.88
C VAL A 218 33.68 -45.93 -9.62
N ASP A 219 34.58 -46.90 -9.80
CA ASP A 219 35.40 -47.41 -8.71
C ASP A 219 36.45 -46.36 -8.35
N LEU A 220 36.53 -46.00 -7.07
CA LEU A 220 37.45 -44.99 -6.57
C LEU A 220 38.86 -45.54 -6.36
N ILE A 221 39.01 -46.87 -6.18
CA ILE A 221 40.32 -47.49 -5.91
C ILE A 221 41.31 -47.27 -7.08
N PRO A 222 40.92 -47.46 -8.35
CA PRO A 222 41.79 -47.18 -9.50
C PRO A 222 42.11 -45.69 -9.71
N LEU A 223 41.32 -44.77 -9.13
CA LEU A 223 41.52 -43.32 -9.28
C LEU A 223 42.52 -42.74 -8.27
N LEU A 224 42.90 -43.53 -7.25
CA LEU A 224 43.78 -43.10 -6.17
C LEU A 224 45.25 -43.51 -6.36
N GLU A 225 45.59 -44.21 -7.46
CA GLU A 225 46.99 -44.50 -7.79
C GLU A 225 47.68 -43.23 -8.31
N VAL A 226 48.47 -42.62 -7.42
CA VAL A 226 49.46 -41.56 -7.72
C VAL A 226 50.79 -42.19 -8.12
#